data_AF-A0A973TZE3-F1
#
_entry.id   AF-A0A973TZE3-F1
#
_cell.length_a   1.000
_cell.length_b   1.000
_cell.length_c   1.000
_cell.angle_alpha   90.00
_cell.angle_beta   90.00
_cell.angle_gamma   90.00
#
_symmetry.space_group_name_H-M   'P 1'
#
loop_
_entity.id
_entity.type
_entity.pdbx_description
1 polymer ?
#
loop_
_entity_poly.entity_id
_entity_poly.type
_entity_poly.pdbx_seq_one_letter_code
_entity_poly.pdbx_strand_id
1 'polypeptide(L)'
;MNCQQCRKEFAGRSTGRPRLYCSPACRQRAFRARQEVERSAVALPGQVEALAVELRDNAEEIRFLARGWTPVEPDVSLPDLIQATAALAERLRDLGGRLTDALSGPELRNPRRNPAPIPRPSDP
;
A
#
# COMPACT_ATOMS: atom_id res chain seq x y z
N MET A 1 -2.52 -30.59 12.24
CA MET A 1 -2.73 -29.47 11.29
C MET A 1 -2.12 -28.21 11.88
N ASN A 2 -1.51 -27.35 11.06
CA ASN A 2 -0.82 -26.13 11.54
C ASN A 2 -1.66 -24.89 11.32
N CYS A 3 -1.69 -23.99 12.30
CA CYS A 3 -2.41 -22.75 12.19
C CYS A 3 -1.75 -21.83 11.16
N GLN A 4 -2.50 -21.32 10.19
CA GLN A 4 -1.95 -20.41 9.18
C GLN A 4 -1.44 -19.07 9.75
N GLN A 5 -1.90 -18.68 10.96
CA GLN A 5 -1.47 -17.43 11.60
C GLN A 5 -0.25 -17.58 12.51
N CYS A 6 -0.27 -18.58 13.42
CA CYS A 6 0.77 -18.71 14.45
C CYS A 6 1.61 -19.98 14.32
N ARG A 7 1.39 -20.77 13.25
CA ARG A 7 2.04 -22.05 12.93
C ARG A 7 1.94 -23.16 13.98
N LYS A 8 1.34 -22.90 15.15
CA LYS A 8 1.10 -23.92 16.17
C LYS A 8 0.23 -25.06 15.63
N GLU A 9 0.60 -26.28 16.00
CA GLU A 9 -0.22 -27.46 15.79
C GLU A 9 -1.51 -27.38 16.60
N PHE A 10 -2.60 -27.86 16.00
CA PHE A 10 -3.88 -28.02 16.69
C PHE A 10 -4.64 -29.23 16.15
N ALA A 11 -5.52 -29.77 16.99
CA ALA A 11 -6.36 -30.91 16.64
C ALA A 11 -7.24 -30.57 15.43
N GLY A 12 -7.08 -31.36 14.37
CA GLY A 12 -7.97 -31.32 13.21
C GLY A 12 -9.34 -31.89 13.57
N ARG A 13 -10.40 -31.44 12.91
CA ARG A 13 -11.70 -32.14 12.96
C ARG A 13 -11.60 -33.38 12.06
N SER A 14 -12.13 -34.50 12.53
CA SER A 14 -12.19 -35.76 11.78
C SER A 14 -13.25 -35.75 10.67
N THR A 15 -14.23 -34.84 10.74
CA THR A 15 -15.28 -34.68 9.74
C THR A 15 -15.57 -33.20 9.44
N GLY A 16 -15.96 -32.91 8.19
CA GLY A 16 -16.29 -31.56 7.71
C GLY A 16 -15.09 -30.73 7.21
N ARG A 17 -15.32 -29.43 6.96
CA ARG A 17 -14.29 -28.53 6.40
C ARG A 17 -13.15 -28.33 7.41
N PRO A 18 -11.88 -28.57 7.02
CA PRO A 18 -10.72 -28.35 7.88
C PRO A 18 -10.68 -26.91 8.42
N ARG A 19 -10.42 -26.78 9.73
CA ARG A 19 -10.12 -25.47 10.33
C ARG A 19 -8.74 -25.01 9.86
N LEU A 20 -8.61 -23.73 9.53
CA LEU A 20 -7.34 -23.09 9.15
C LEU A 20 -6.61 -22.42 10.33
N TYR A 21 -7.35 -22.17 11.42
CA TYR A 21 -6.87 -21.41 12.57
C TYR A 21 -7.13 -22.16 13.88
N CYS A 22 -6.13 -22.17 14.76
CA CYS A 22 -6.21 -22.85 16.06
C CYS A 22 -7.22 -22.17 17.01
N SER A 23 -7.47 -20.86 16.89
CA SER A 23 -8.41 -20.12 17.74
C SER A 23 -9.10 -18.96 17.00
N PRO A 24 -10.24 -18.45 17.54
CA PRO A 24 -10.87 -17.22 17.06
C PRO A 24 -9.92 -16.02 17.05
N ALA A 25 -9.06 -15.89 18.08
CA ALA A 25 -8.04 -14.84 18.13
C ALA A 25 -7.04 -14.91 16.97
N CYS A 26 -6.59 -16.12 16.60
CA CYS A 26 -5.72 -16.31 15.43
C CYS A 26 -6.44 -15.98 14.12
N ARG A 27 -7.73 -16.31 14.00
CA ARG A 27 -8.54 -15.90 12.84
C ARG A 27 -8.65 -14.37 12.76
N GLN A 28 -8.89 -13.69 13.88
CA GLN A 28 -9.05 -12.24 13.91
C GLN A 28 -7.74 -11.51 13.61
N ARG A 29 -6.60 -12.01 14.10
CA ARG A 29 -5.26 -11.50 13.72
C ARG A 29 -4.98 -11.65 12.23
N ALA A 30 -5.27 -12.82 11.66
CA ALA A 30 -5.12 -13.05 10.22
C ALA A 30 -6.04 -12.17 9.37
N PHE A 31 -7.23 -11.83 9.89
CA PHE A 31 -8.15 -10.92 9.22
C PHE A 31 -7.62 -9.47 9.25
N ARG A 32 -7.18 -8.98 10.41
CA ARG A 32 -6.60 -7.64 10.56
C ARG A 32 -5.35 -7.44 9.71
N ALA A 33 -4.44 -8.42 9.72
CA ALA A 33 -3.24 -8.38 8.89
C ALA A 33 -3.57 -8.25 7.39
N ARG A 34 -4.59 -8.96 6.90
CA ARG A 34 -5.07 -8.83 5.52
C ARG A 34 -5.66 -7.46 5.23
N GLN A 35 -6.48 -6.92 6.13
CA GLN A 35 -7.05 -5.58 5.97
C GLN A 35 -6.00 -4.46 6.01
N GLU A 36 -4.91 -4.67 6.74
CA GLU A 36 -3.79 -3.72 6.77
C GLU A 36 -3.05 -3.72 5.44
N VAL A 37 -2.70 -4.90 4.91
CA VAL A 37 -2.12 -5.04 3.57
C VAL A 37 -3.02 -4.43 2.50
N GLU A 38 -4.33 -4.70 2.55
CA GLU A 38 -5.31 -4.15 1.60
C GLU A 38 -5.41 -2.63 1.69
N ARG A 39 -5.49 -2.05 2.89
CA ARG A 39 -5.49 -0.59 3.07
C ARG A 39 -4.19 0.05 2.59
N SER A 40 -3.04 -0.56 2.88
CA SER A 40 -1.75 -0.08 2.40
C SER A 40 -1.66 -0.18 0.87
N ALA A 41 -2.13 -1.28 0.27
CA ALA A 41 -2.14 -1.46 -1.18
C ALA A 41 -3.03 -0.43 -1.90
N VAL A 42 -4.16 -0.04 -1.30
CA VAL A 42 -5.02 1.02 -1.85
C VAL A 42 -4.39 2.41 -1.68
N ALA A 43 -3.66 2.66 -0.59
CA ALA A 43 -3.02 3.96 -0.33
C ALA A 43 -1.71 4.17 -1.11
N LEU A 44 -1.01 3.09 -1.50
CA LEU A 44 0.29 3.14 -2.18
C LEU A 44 0.24 3.85 -3.54
N PRO A 45 -0.70 3.55 -4.46
CA PRO A 45 -0.81 4.25 -5.74
C PRO A 45 -0.93 5.77 -5.59
N GLY A 46 -1.80 6.24 -4.69
CA GLY A 46 -1.97 7.68 -4.45
C GLY A 46 -0.73 8.36 -3.88
N GLN A 47 0.07 7.66 -3.06
CA GLN A 47 1.34 8.19 -2.56
C GLN A 47 2.40 8.30 -3.67
N VAL A 48 2.45 7.31 -4.57
CA VAL A 48 3.35 7.33 -5.73
C VAL A 48 2.99 8.47 -6.67
N GLU A 49 1.70 8.65 -6.95
CA GLU A 49 1.19 9.75 -7.78
C GLU A 49 1.53 11.13 -7.17
N ALA A 50 1.27 11.33 -5.88
CA ALA A 50 1.56 12.59 -5.19
C ALA A 50 3.06 12.94 -5.26
N LEU A 51 3.95 11.98 -4.99
CA LEU A 51 5.39 12.20 -5.09
C LEU A 51 5.86 12.47 -6.53
N ALA A 52 5.24 11.84 -7.53
CA ALA A 52 5.58 12.08 -8.93
C ALA A 52 5.21 13.50 -9.37
N VAL A 53 4.06 14.02 -8.90
CA VAL A 53 3.64 15.41 -9.12
C VAL A 53 4.63 16.37 -8.47
N GLU A 54 4.95 16.18 -7.18
CA GLU A 54 5.87 17.05 -6.45
C GLU A 54 7.29 17.04 -7.07
N LEU A 55 7.78 15.87 -7.50
CA LEU A 55 9.06 15.73 -8.19
C LEU A 55 9.09 16.52 -9.51
N ARG A 56 8.01 16.45 -10.29
CA ARG A 56 7.87 17.19 -11.55
C ARG A 56 7.92 18.70 -11.29
N ASP A 57 7.12 19.17 -10.33
CA ASP A 57 6.99 20.58 -10.03
C ASP A 57 8.34 21.16 -9.56
N ASN A 58 9.07 20.45 -8.68
CA ASN A 58 10.42 20.86 -8.28
C ASN A 58 11.41 20.85 -9.47
N ALA A 59 11.32 19.86 -10.36
CA ALA A 59 12.19 19.80 -11.53
C ALA A 59 11.96 20.97 -12.50
N GLU A 60 10.70 21.43 -12.65
CA GLU A 60 10.38 22.64 -13.42
C GLU A 60 10.97 23.89 -12.77
N GLU A 61 10.82 24.03 -11.45
CA GLU A 61 11.37 25.16 -10.70
C GLU A 61 12.91 25.22 -10.78
N ILE A 62 13.60 24.08 -10.62
CA ILE A 62 15.05 23.97 -10.87
C ILE A 62 15.42 24.45 -12.28
N ARG A 63 14.63 24.08 -13.31
CA ARG A 63 14.89 24.51 -14.69
C ARG A 63 14.73 26.02 -14.86
N PHE A 64 13.77 26.66 -14.20
CA PHE A 64 13.60 28.11 -14.25
C PHE A 64 14.76 28.82 -13.55
N LEU A 65 15.09 28.41 -12.33
CA LEU A 65 16.21 28.97 -11.56
C LEU A 65 17.55 28.81 -12.29
N ALA A 66 17.81 27.63 -12.88
CA ALA A 66 19.02 27.38 -13.66
C ALA A 66 19.12 28.24 -14.93
N ARG A 67 18.00 28.78 -15.42
CA ARG A 67 17.94 29.72 -16.56
C ARG A 67 18.03 31.19 -16.13
N GLY A 68 18.23 31.46 -14.84
CA GLY A 68 18.33 32.80 -14.30
C GLY A 68 17.00 33.49 -14.06
N TRP A 69 15.88 32.75 -14.10
CA TRP A 69 14.63 33.27 -13.58
C TRP A 69 14.72 33.38 -12.05
N THR A 70 14.24 34.48 -11.49
CA THR A 70 14.25 34.74 -10.05
C THR A 70 12.82 34.96 -9.57
N PRO A 71 12.30 34.14 -8.65
CA PRO A 71 10.99 34.38 -8.06
C PRO A 71 10.96 35.71 -7.31
N VAL A 72 9.77 36.32 -7.23
CA VAL A 72 9.56 37.58 -6.51
C VAL A 72 9.85 37.41 -5.01
N GLU A 73 9.58 36.22 -4.47
CA GLU A 73 9.92 35.81 -3.11
C GLU A 73 10.70 34.49 -3.19
N PRO A 74 12.04 34.49 -3.05
CA PRO A 74 12.81 33.26 -3.03
C PRO A 74 12.71 32.63 -1.63
N ASP A 75 11.68 31.82 -1.44
CA ASP A 75 11.46 31.01 -0.25
C ASP A 75 12.36 29.76 -0.19
N VAL A 76 12.91 29.33 -1.35
CA VAL A 76 13.79 28.16 -1.44
C VAL A 76 15.04 28.46 -2.27
N SER A 77 16.21 28.07 -1.76
CA SER A 77 17.47 28.18 -2.52
C SER A 77 17.59 27.03 -3.54
N LEU A 78 18.25 27.29 -4.68
CA LEU A 78 18.47 26.26 -5.71
C LEU A 78 19.17 24.99 -5.16
N PRO A 79 20.22 25.08 -4.31
CA PRO A 79 20.81 23.89 -3.69
C PRO A 79 19.83 23.10 -2.82
N ASP A 80 19.01 23.79 -2.00
CA ASP A 80 18.03 23.11 -1.13
C ASP A 80 16.94 22.44 -1.96
N LEU A 81 16.49 23.09 -3.02
CA LEU A 81 15.50 22.53 -3.94
C LEU A 81 16.05 21.28 -4.66
N ILE A 82 17.30 21.30 -5.11
CA ILE A 82 17.96 20.12 -5.70
C ILE A 82 18.02 18.97 -4.69
N GLN A 83 18.40 19.26 -3.44
CA GLN A 83 18.50 18.25 -2.38
C GLN A 83 17.13 17.64 -2.05
N ALA A 84 16.09 18.48 -1.93
CA ALA A 84 14.72 18.04 -1.69
C ALA A 84 14.20 17.17 -2.85
N THR A 85 14.48 17.58 -4.09
CA THR A 85 14.10 16.83 -5.30
C THR A 85 14.77 15.46 -5.36
N ALA A 86 16.04 15.36 -4.99
CA ALA A 86 16.75 14.08 -4.91
C ALA A 86 16.10 13.15 -3.89
N ALA A 87 15.77 13.66 -2.69
CA ALA A 87 15.10 12.88 -1.65
C ALA A 87 13.70 12.39 -2.10
N LEU A 88 12.93 13.23 -2.80
CA LEU A 88 11.66 12.82 -3.40
C LEU A 88 11.84 11.70 -4.42
N ALA A 89 12.87 11.78 -5.27
CA ALA A 89 13.15 10.76 -6.29
C ALA A 89 13.52 9.41 -5.66
N GLU A 90 14.30 9.42 -4.57
CA GLU A 90 14.62 8.21 -3.80
C GLU A 90 13.38 7.60 -3.16
N ARG A 91 12.52 8.43 -2.57
CA ARG A 91 11.26 7.98 -1.95
C ARG A 91 10.29 7.42 -2.99
N LEU A 92 10.18 8.05 -4.15
CA LEU A 92 9.39 7.56 -5.27
C LEU A 92 9.91 6.20 -5.77
N ARG A 93 11.23 6.01 -5.82
CA ARG A 93 11.85 4.73 -6.18
C ARG A 93 11.47 3.62 -5.18
N ASP A 94 11.56 3.88 -3.87
CA ASP A 94 11.19 2.90 -2.83
C ASP A 94 9.70 2.52 -2.93
N LEU A 95 8.81 3.51 -2.95
CA LEU A 95 7.37 3.26 -3.03
C LEU A 95 6.95 2.62 -4.36
N GLY A 96 7.58 3.02 -5.47
CA GLY A 96 7.37 2.41 -6.78
C GLY A 96 7.80 0.94 -6.82
N GLY A 97 8.91 0.59 -6.17
CA GLY A 97 9.33 -0.81 -5.99
C GLY A 97 8.28 -1.62 -5.23
N ARG A 98 7.82 -1.10 -4.09
CA ARG A 98 6.77 -1.73 -3.27
C ARG A 98 5.43 -1.86 -4.00
N LEU A 99 5.06 -0.86 -4.80
CA LEU A 99 3.87 -0.92 -5.65
C LEU A 99 4.01 -2.00 -6.72
N THR A 100 5.18 -2.09 -7.37
CA THR A 100 5.47 -3.13 -8.38
C THR A 100 5.38 -4.53 -7.76
N ASP A 101 5.92 -4.72 -6.56
CA ASP A 101 5.82 -5.98 -5.82
C ASP A 101 4.36 -6.33 -5.46
N ALA A 102 3.59 -5.33 -5.00
CA ALA A 102 2.18 -5.51 -4.67
C ALA A 102 1.33 -5.91 -5.89
N LEU A 103 1.61 -5.31 -7.05
CA LEU A 103 0.96 -5.64 -8.33
C LEU A 103 1.39 -7.02 -8.86
N SER A 104 2.63 -7.43 -8.59
CA SER A 104 3.19 -8.72 -9.04
C SER A 104 2.85 -9.88 -8.09
N GLY A 105 2.34 -9.59 -6.89
CA GLY A 105 2.03 -10.59 -5.86
C GLY A 105 0.87 -11.54 -6.22
N PRO A 106 0.91 -12.80 -5.75
CA PRO A 106 -0.09 -13.82 -6.09
C PRO A 106 -1.50 -13.56 -5.53
N GLU A 107 -1.68 -12.60 -4.62
CA GLU A 107 -2.99 -12.32 -3.99
C GLU A 107 -4.01 -11.63 -4.92
N LEU A 108 -3.57 -10.93 -5.98
CA LEU A 108 -4.48 -10.35 -6.98
C LEU A 108 -4.92 -11.36 -8.06
N ARG A 109 -4.35 -12.57 -8.09
CA ARG A 109 -4.65 -13.59 -9.10
C ARG A 109 -5.85 -14.49 -8.76
N ASN A 110 -6.60 -14.21 -7.69
CA ASN A 110 -7.71 -15.07 -7.27
C ASN A 110 -9.08 -14.37 -7.34
N PRO A 111 -9.80 -14.45 -8.46
CA PRO A 111 -11.15 -13.88 -8.62
C PRO A 111 -12.25 -14.62 -7.82
N ARG A 112 -11.92 -15.55 -6.91
CA ARG A 112 -12.90 -16.34 -6.13
C ARG A 112 -13.17 -15.82 -4.70
N ARG A 113 -12.97 -14.53 -4.41
CA ARG A 113 -13.52 -13.97 -3.15
C ARG A 113 -14.99 -13.60 -3.40
N ASN A 114 -15.89 -14.48 -2.96
CA ASN A 114 -17.33 -14.24 -2.89
C ASN A 114 -17.60 -12.80 -2.41
N PRO A 115 -18.41 -12.01 -3.13
CA PRO A 115 -18.91 -10.76 -2.58
C PRO A 115 -19.67 -11.05 -1.28
N ALA A 116 -19.50 -10.18 -0.29
CA ALA A 116 -20.19 -10.29 0.99
C ALA A 116 -21.72 -10.47 0.75
N PRO A 117 -22.41 -11.26 1.57
CA PRO A 117 -23.86 -11.41 1.43
C PRO A 117 -24.51 -10.04 1.58
N ILE A 118 -25.25 -9.61 0.55
CA ILE A 118 -26.06 -8.41 0.56
C ILE A 118 -27.08 -8.58 1.71
N PRO A 119 -27.14 -7.67 2.69
CA PRO A 119 -28.16 -7.74 3.73
C PRO A 119 -29.53 -7.58 3.07
N ARG A 120 -30.43 -8.53 3.31
CA ARG A 120 -31.80 -8.46 2.81
C ARG A 120 -32.50 -7.27 3.49
N PRO A 121 -33.27 -6.46 2.77
CA PRO A 121 -34.10 -5.45 3.40
C PRO A 121 -35.09 -6.14 4.33
N SER A 122 -35.24 -5.61 5.53
CA SER A 122 -36.32 -5.99 6.44
C SER A 122 -37.62 -5.54 5.81
N ASP A 123 -38.49 -6.48 5.47
CA ASP A 123 -39.86 -6.18 5.04
C ASP A 123 -40.65 -5.55 6.21
N PRO A 124 -41.59 -4.62 5.90
CA PRO A 124 -42.30 -3.79 6.87
C PRO A 124 -43.31 -4.55 7.75
#